data_AF-A0A953PFR0-F1
#
_entry.id   AF-A0A953PFR0-F1
#
_cell.length_a   1.000
_cell.length_b   1.000
_cell.length_c   1.000
_cell.angle_alpha   90.00
_cell.angle_beta   90.00
_cell.angle_gamma   90.00
#
_symmetry.space_group_name_H-M   'P 1'
#
loop_
_entity.id
_entity.type
_entity.pdbx_description
1 polymer ?
#
loop_
_entity_poly.entity_id
_entity_poly.type
_entity_poly.pdbx_seq_one_letter_code
_entity_poly.pdbx_strand_id
1 'polypeptide(L)'
;VVSAVVVTGTFSAVGLFMIGLKAILFLAGSIGVGLWITPRFVKRAARWEVKNFELLFGLGFAFVLAWLANWIGLATIVGAFAAGLLLGELFSEELSEGHSLRDLLSPVESLIVPVFFVLMGMQVKLEALANREALVVATGLTAAAIVGKLAAGLACSPKVNRLVVGIGMIPRGEVGLIFVSVGKGLGIVTDAVFSAVVMMVMVTTILTPPLLKIALEYGGAKRMEKAAP
;
A
#
# COMPACT_ATOMS: atom_id res chain seq x y z
N VAL A 1 9.80 -6.98 7.19
CA VAL A 1 11.13 -7.04 6.53
C VAL A 1 12.06 -5.98 7.10
N VAL A 2 11.71 -4.69 7.04
CA VAL A 2 12.54 -3.61 7.60
C VAL A 2 12.75 -3.76 9.13
N SER A 3 11.68 -3.98 9.91
CA SER A 3 11.82 -4.32 11.35
C SER A 3 12.58 -5.63 11.63
N ALA A 4 12.63 -6.55 10.67
CA ALA A 4 13.40 -7.80 10.78
C ALA A 4 14.90 -7.53 10.76
N VAL A 5 15.34 -6.63 9.88
CA VAL A 5 16.75 -6.28 9.74
C VAL A 5 17.31 -5.70 11.05
N VAL A 6 16.50 -4.94 11.79
CA VAL A 6 16.87 -4.40 13.13
C VAL A 6 16.94 -5.49 14.19
N VAL A 7 15.95 -6.38 14.24
CA VAL A 7 15.86 -7.38 15.32
C VAL A 7 16.88 -8.51 15.13
N THR A 8 17.17 -8.89 13.89
CA THR A 8 18.01 -10.07 13.60
C THR A 8 19.46 -9.76 13.20
N GLY A 9 19.79 -8.51 12.84
CA GLY A 9 21.15 -8.09 12.46
C GLY A 9 21.78 -8.83 11.26
N THR A 10 21.07 -9.80 10.68
CA THR A 10 21.52 -10.72 9.62
C THR A 10 20.35 -11.03 8.69
N PHE A 11 20.64 -11.21 7.40
CA PHE A 11 19.67 -11.70 6.41
C PHE A 11 19.44 -13.22 6.62
N SER A 12 18.64 -13.58 7.63
CA SER A 12 18.22 -14.96 7.83
C SER A 12 16.97 -15.27 7.01
N ALA A 13 17.09 -16.19 6.04
CA ALA A 13 15.97 -16.67 5.24
C ALA A 13 14.82 -17.22 6.12
N VAL A 14 15.16 -17.82 7.26
CA VAL A 14 14.20 -18.31 8.26
C VAL A 14 13.43 -17.17 8.92
N GLY A 15 14.12 -16.07 9.29
CA GLY A 15 13.49 -14.89 9.86
C GLY A 15 12.53 -14.20 8.88
N LEU A 16 12.91 -14.14 7.60
CA LEU A 16 12.06 -13.59 6.54
C LEU A 16 10.79 -14.44 6.34
N PHE A 17 10.95 -15.76 6.28
CA PHE A 17 9.83 -16.70 6.18
C PHE A 17 8.89 -16.59 7.38
N MET A 18 9.42 -16.55 8.61
CA MET A 18 8.63 -16.42 9.83
C MET A 18 7.81 -15.13 9.87
N ILE A 19 8.35 -14.01 9.36
CA ILE A 19 7.60 -12.74 9.31
C ILE A 19 6.52 -12.77 8.24
N GLY A 20 6.83 -13.36 7.07
CA GLY A 20 5.82 -13.60 6.04
C GLY A 20 4.67 -14.47 6.56
N LEU A 21 5.01 -15.55 7.27
CA LEU A 21 4.04 -16.44 7.90
C LEU A 21 3.21 -15.72 8.97
N LYS A 22 3.84 -14.95 9.87
CA LYS A 22 3.14 -14.12 10.87
C LYS A 22 2.17 -13.14 10.20
N ALA A 23 2.57 -12.48 9.11
CA ALA A 23 1.71 -11.54 8.40
C ALA A 23 0.50 -12.23 7.77
N ILE A 24 0.69 -13.38 7.12
CA ILE A 24 -0.40 -14.16 6.53
C ILE A 24 -1.34 -14.70 7.61
N LEU A 25 -0.80 -15.29 8.68
CA LEU A 25 -1.59 -15.82 9.78
C LEU A 25 -2.35 -14.71 10.51
N PHE A 26 -1.72 -13.56 10.72
CA PHE A 26 -2.40 -12.40 11.30
C PHE A 26 -3.51 -11.91 10.39
N LEU A 27 -3.29 -11.77 9.09
CA LEU A 27 -4.31 -11.30 8.16
C LEU A 27 -5.48 -12.30 8.07
N ALA A 28 -5.19 -13.59 7.86
CA ALA A 28 -6.21 -14.63 7.82
C ALA A 28 -6.97 -14.77 9.15
N GLY A 29 -6.24 -14.73 10.27
CA GLY A 29 -6.81 -14.81 11.61
C GLY A 29 -7.66 -13.59 11.96
N SER A 30 -7.18 -12.38 11.70
CA SER A 30 -7.95 -11.14 11.91
C SER A 30 -9.18 -11.09 11.03
N ILE A 31 -9.09 -11.50 9.76
CA ILE A 31 -10.26 -11.59 8.87
C ILE A 31 -11.25 -12.64 9.39
N GLY A 32 -10.80 -13.86 9.68
CA GLY A 32 -11.69 -14.93 10.15
C GLY A 32 -12.35 -14.61 11.50
N VAL A 33 -11.60 -14.07 12.45
CA VAL A 33 -12.11 -13.67 13.76
C VAL A 33 -12.99 -12.42 13.64
N GLY A 34 -12.57 -11.45 12.83
CA GLY A 34 -13.32 -10.22 12.57
C GLY A 34 -14.68 -10.50 11.94
N LEU A 35 -14.75 -11.34 10.90
CA LEU A 35 -16.03 -11.73 10.30
C LEU A 35 -16.95 -12.47 11.28
N TRP A 36 -16.43 -13.14 12.30
CA TRP A 36 -17.25 -13.86 13.27
C TRP A 36 -17.70 -13.02 14.48
N ILE A 37 -16.83 -12.12 14.94
CA ILE A 37 -17.03 -11.29 16.14
C ILE A 37 -17.73 -9.97 15.77
N THR A 38 -17.26 -9.29 14.73
CA THR A 38 -17.70 -7.94 14.36
C THR A 38 -19.20 -7.83 14.08
N PRO A 39 -19.88 -8.71 13.30
CA PRO A 39 -21.34 -8.61 13.10
C PRO A 39 -22.14 -8.77 14.40
N ARG A 40 -21.67 -9.58 15.36
CA ARG A 40 -22.35 -9.74 16.65
C ARG A 40 -22.22 -8.51 17.53
N PHE A 41 -21.05 -7.88 17.53
CA PHE A 41 -20.82 -6.64 18.27
C PHE A 41 -21.56 -5.45 17.65
N VAL A 42 -21.53 -5.33 16.32
CA VAL A 42 -22.23 -4.26 15.60
C VAL A 42 -23.74 -4.36 15.79
N LYS A 43 -24.36 -5.53 15.66
CA LYS A 43 -25.81 -5.71 15.93
C LYS A 43 -26.19 -5.39 17.38
N ARG A 44 -25.31 -5.69 18.33
CA ARG A 44 -25.54 -5.41 19.76
C ARG A 44 -25.45 -3.91 20.05
N ALA A 45 -24.48 -3.24 19.43
CA ALA A 45 -24.14 -1.84 19.65
C ALA A 45 -24.97 -0.87 18.79
N ALA A 46 -25.51 -1.29 17.64
CA ALA A 46 -26.48 -0.53 16.86
C ALA A 46 -27.79 -0.25 17.63
N ARG A 47 -28.03 -0.98 18.73
CA ARG A 47 -29.14 -0.69 19.67
C ARG A 47 -28.84 0.48 20.62
N TRP A 48 -27.61 0.97 20.63
CA TRP A 48 -27.26 2.19 21.34
C TRP A 48 -27.38 3.30 20.30
N GLU A 49 -28.35 4.20 20.45
CA GLU A 49 -28.58 5.35 19.56
C GLU A 49 -27.46 6.41 19.70
N VAL A 50 -26.21 6.01 19.46
CA VAL A 50 -25.05 6.89 19.52
C VAL A 50 -24.84 7.50 18.15
N LYS A 51 -24.92 8.83 18.09
CA LYS A 51 -24.61 9.60 16.88
C LYS A 51 -23.17 9.29 16.42
N ASN A 52 -23.00 8.99 15.14
CA ASN A 52 -21.72 8.64 14.51
C ASN A 52 -21.03 7.37 15.08
N PHE A 53 -21.80 6.41 15.58
CA PHE A 53 -21.27 5.13 16.08
C PHE A 53 -20.34 4.44 15.08
N GLU A 54 -20.66 4.47 13.78
CA GLU A 54 -19.88 3.84 12.72
C GLU A 54 -18.45 4.37 12.65
N LEU A 55 -18.27 5.70 12.75
CA LEU A 55 -16.96 6.33 12.72
C LEU A 55 -16.12 5.94 13.95
N LEU A 56 -16.72 6.01 15.14
CA LEU A 56 -16.07 5.65 16.40
C LEU A 56 -15.66 4.17 16.39
N PHE A 57 -16.57 3.31 15.96
CA PHE A 57 -16.33 1.88 15.85
C PHE A 57 -15.25 1.57 14.80
N GLY A 58 -15.37 2.14 13.60
CA GLY A 58 -14.43 1.89 12.51
C GLY A 58 -13.01 2.33 12.86
N LEU A 59 -12.86 3.53 13.43
CA LEU A 59 -11.55 4.05 13.84
C LEU A 59 -11.00 3.29 15.05
N GLY A 60 -11.83 3.01 16.05
CA GLY A 60 -11.44 2.21 17.22
C GLY A 60 -10.98 0.81 16.84
N PHE A 61 -11.73 0.15 15.94
CA PHE A 61 -11.38 -1.17 15.42
C PHE A 61 -10.06 -1.14 14.63
N ALA A 62 -9.86 -0.12 13.79
CA ALA A 62 -8.60 0.08 13.09
C ALA A 62 -7.41 0.25 14.04
N PHE A 63 -7.56 1.02 15.12
CA PHE A 63 -6.51 1.18 16.12
C PHE A 63 -6.23 -0.09 16.91
N VAL A 64 -7.26 -0.86 17.28
CA VAL A 64 -7.08 -2.15 17.98
C VAL A 64 -6.32 -3.14 17.10
N LEU A 65 -6.71 -3.28 15.83
CA LEU A 65 -5.98 -4.18 14.91
C LEU A 65 -4.57 -3.68 14.59
N ALA A 66 -4.36 -2.37 14.44
CA ALA A 66 -3.03 -1.80 14.27
C ALA A 66 -2.14 -2.05 15.51
N TRP A 67 -2.69 -1.95 16.71
CA TRP A 67 -2.00 -2.26 17.96
C TRP A 67 -1.66 -3.75 18.08
N LEU A 68 -2.60 -4.64 17.76
CA LEU A 68 -2.36 -6.08 17.74
C LEU A 68 -1.29 -6.47 16.71
N ALA A 69 -1.31 -5.86 15.52
CA ALA A 69 -0.28 -6.06 14.50
C ALA A 69 1.10 -5.68 15.05
N ASN A 70 1.20 -4.50 15.70
CA ASN A 70 2.44 -4.05 16.31
C ASN A 70 2.93 -5.00 17.42
N TRP A 71 2.02 -5.50 18.25
CA TRP A 71 2.34 -6.42 19.35
C TRP A 71 2.91 -7.75 18.86
N ILE A 72 2.44 -8.25 17.71
CA ILE A 72 2.96 -9.48 17.07
C ILE A 72 4.29 -9.24 16.33
N GLY A 73 4.74 -7.98 16.25
CA GLY A 73 5.97 -7.55 15.57
C GLY A 73 5.78 -7.27 14.08
N LEU A 74 4.54 -6.99 13.64
CA LEU A 74 4.22 -6.54 12.30
C LEU A 74 4.12 -5.01 12.24
N ALA A 75 4.17 -4.45 11.04
CA ALA A 75 3.94 -3.02 10.87
C ALA A 75 2.48 -2.68 11.17
N THR A 76 2.24 -1.58 11.89
CA THR A 76 0.91 -1.07 12.26
C THR A 76 -0.04 -0.91 11.06
N ILE A 77 0.50 -0.53 9.90
CA ILE A 77 -0.25 -0.38 8.65
C ILE A 77 -0.94 -1.69 8.21
N VAL A 78 -0.36 -2.86 8.53
CA VAL A 78 -0.95 -4.16 8.19
C VAL A 78 -2.25 -4.37 8.97
N GLY A 79 -2.28 -3.96 10.25
CA GLY A 79 -3.49 -4.02 11.08
C GLY A 79 -4.56 -3.02 10.63
N ALA A 80 -4.17 -1.79 10.29
CA ALA A 80 -5.09 -0.80 9.74
C ALA A 80 -5.70 -1.25 8.39
N PHE A 81 -4.89 -1.88 7.53
CA PHE A 81 -5.36 -2.46 6.27
C PHE A 81 -6.34 -3.63 6.49
N ALA A 82 -6.02 -4.54 7.42
CA ALA A 82 -6.92 -5.64 7.79
C ALA A 82 -8.27 -5.13 8.31
N ALA A 83 -8.25 -4.07 9.13
CA ALA A 83 -9.46 -3.40 9.60
C ALA A 83 -10.30 -2.85 8.44
N GLY A 84 -9.67 -2.16 7.49
CA GLY A 84 -10.35 -1.61 6.31
C GLY A 84 -11.02 -2.69 5.46
N LEU A 85 -10.36 -3.84 5.25
CA LEU A 85 -10.95 -4.97 4.52
C LEU A 85 -12.21 -5.51 5.22
N LEU A 86 -12.12 -5.73 6.54
CA LEU A 86 -13.21 -6.25 7.36
C LEU A 86 -14.41 -5.31 7.44
N LEU A 87 -14.15 -4.03 7.67
CA LEU A 87 -15.20 -3.02 7.77
C LEU A 87 -15.84 -2.76 6.40
N GLY A 88 -15.05 -2.81 5.31
CA GLY A 88 -15.56 -2.68 3.95
C GLY A 88 -16.62 -3.73 3.60
N GLU A 89 -16.39 -5.00 3.96
CA GLU A 89 -17.37 -6.08 3.75
C GLU A 89 -18.60 -5.91 4.66
N LEU A 90 -18.39 -5.63 5.95
CA LEU A 90 -19.47 -5.60 6.94
C LEU A 90 -20.43 -4.41 6.76
N PHE A 91 -19.92 -3.21 6.53
CA PHE A 91 -20.76 -2.02 6.32
C PHE A 91 -21.40 -1.99 4.92
N SER A 92 -20.87 -2.76 3.96
CA SER A 92 -21.51 -2.93 2.65
C SER A 92 -22.72 -3.86 2.69
N GLU A 93 -22.78 -4.81 3.64
CA GLU A 93 -23.89 -5.78 3.74
C GLU A 93 -24.96 -5.43 4.79
N GLU A 94 -24.59 -4.87 5.97
CA GLU A 94 -25.50 -4.88 7.13
C GLU A 94 -26.18 -3.54 7.49
N LEU A 95 -25.73 -2.38 7.01
CA LEU A 95 -26.09 -1.07 7.61
C LEU A 95 -26.44 0.07 6.63
N SER A 96 -26.66 -0.22 5.36
CA SER A 96 -26.82 0.79 4.30
C SER A 96 -28.17 1.55 4.33
N GLU A 97 -28.45 2.32 5.39
CA GLU A 97 -29.64 3.20 5.47
C GLU A 97 -29.32 4.71 5.49
N GLY A 98 -28.06 5.18 5.40
CA GLY A 98 -27.84 6.64 5.40
C GLY A 98 -26.49 7.16 4.91
N HIS A 99 -25.38 6.80 5.54
CA HIS A 99 -24.05 7.26 5.16
C HIS A 99 -23.07 6.10 5.27
N SER A 100 -22.23 5.89 4.26
CA SER A 100 -21.21 4.85 4.37
C SER A 100 -20.09 5.35 5.29
N LEU A 101 -19.45 4.44 6.04
CA LEU A 101 -18.24 4.76 6.81
C LEU A 101 -17.18 5.48 5.96
N ARG A 102 -17.16 5.22 4.65
CA ARG A 102 -16.30 5.87 3.67
C ARG A 102 -16.62 7.36 3.52
N ASP A 103 -17.89 7.75 3.50
CA ASP A 103 -18.30 9.16 3.42
C ASP A 103 -17.88 9.93 4.68
N LEU A 104 -17.96 9.29 5.84
CA LEU A 104 -17.52 9.85 7.11
C LEU A 104 -15.99 10.02 7.18
N LEU A 105 -15.24 9.13 6.52
CA LEU A 105 -13.77 9.17 6.47
C LEU A 105 -13.22 10.05 5.35
N SER A 106 -13.99 10.31 4.29
CA SER A 106 -13.55 11.08 3.12
C SER A 106 -12.96 12.46 3.46
N PRO A 107 -13.51 13.26 4.39
CA PRO A 107 -12.90 14.53 4.78
C PRO A 107 -11.53 14.35 5.43
N VAL A 108 -11.39 13.32 6.28
CA VAL A 108 -10.12 13.00 6.94
C VAL A 108 -9.08 12.55 5.91
N GLU A 109 -9.45 11.67 4.98
CA GLU A 109 -8.59 11.25 3.88
C GLU A 109 -8.11 12.44 3.04
N SER A 110 -9.05 13.33 2.66
CA SER A 110 -8.77 14.50 1.81
C SER A 110 -7.79 15.49 2.44
N LEU A 111 -7.67 15.50 3.77
CA LEU A 111 -6.70 16.34 4.50
C LEU A 111 -5.40 15.59 4.81
N ILE A 112 -5.50 14.36 5.31
CA ILE A 112 -4.35 13.58 5.79
C ILE A 112 -3.47 13.12 4.63
N VAL A 113 -4.05 12.71 3.50
CA VAL A 113 -3.26 12.20 2.36
C VAL A 113 -2.35 13.29 1.78
N PRO A 114 -2.84 14.50 1.43
CA PRO A 114 -1.95 15.57 0.97
C PRO A 114 -0.89 15.97 2.00
N VAL A 115 -1.26 16.08 3.29
CA VAL A 115 -0.32 16.40 4.36
C VAL A 115 0.78 15.33 4.45
N PHE A 116 0.43 14.05 4.38
CA PHE A 116 1.40 12.95 4.34
C PHE A 116 2.38 13.11 3.17
N PHE A 117 1.89 13.36 1.95
CA PHE A 117 2.77 13.54 0.80
C PHE A 117 3.68 14.77 0.92
N VAL A 118 3.18 15.88 1.45
CA VAL A 118 3.99 17.07 1.71
C VAL A 118 5.09 16.78 2.74
N LEU A 119 4.75 16.15 3.87
CA LEU A 119 5.73 15.79 4.91
C LEU A 119 6.80 14.83 4.37
N MET A 120 6.41 13.86 3.56
CA MET A 120 7.35 12.93 2.92
C MET A 120 8.26 13.65 1.91
N GLY A 121 7.72 14.59 1.14
CA GLY A 121 8.47 15.42 0.21
C GLY A 121 9.48 16.34 0.92
N MET A 122 9.08 16.97 2.03
CA MET A 122 9.96 17.83 2.83
C MET A 122 11.16 17.09 3.42
N GLN A 123 11.05 15.79 3.64
CA GLN A 123 12.16 14.97 4.15
C GLN A 123 13.19 14.58 3.09
N VAL A 124 12.94 14.89 1.81
CA VAL A 124 13.89 14.61 0.72
C VAL A 124 15.04 15.61 0.79
N LYS A 125 16.26 15.10 0.99
CA LYS A 125 17.47 15.93 0.98
C LYS A 125 18.02 15.99 -0.44
N LEU A 126 17.83 17.12 -1.12
CA LEU A 126 18.36 17.34 -2.47
C LEU A 126 19.89 17.28 -2.51
N GLU A 127 20.55 17.64 -1.42
CA GLU A 127 21.99 17.50 -1.24
C GLU A 127 22.45 16.04 -1.35
N ALA A 128 21.63 15.10 -0.85
CA ALA A 128 21.92 13.67 -0.99
C ALA A 128 21.84 13.23 -2.45
N LEU A 129 21.03 13.88 -3.30
CA LEU A 129 20.96 13.63 -4.74
C LEU A 129 22.14 14.23 -5.51
N ALA A 130 22.88 15.18 -4.94
CA ALA A 130 24.14 15.65 -5.53
C ALA A 130 25.28 14.63 -5.36
N ASN A 131 25.13 13.67 -4.44
CA ASN A 131 26.08 12.60 -4.25
C ASN A 131 25.91 11.52 -5.33
N ARG A 132 27.01 11.23 -6.06
CA ARG A 132 27.05 10.26 -7.15
C ARG A 132 26.58 8.87 -6.73
N GLU A 133 26.85 8.45 -5.49
CA GLU A 133 26.43 7.15 -4.98
C GLU A 133 24.90 7.05 -4.83
N ALA A 134 24.25 8.10 -4.33
CA ALA A 134 22.80 8.12 -4.18
C ALA A 134 22.08 8.11 -5.53
N LEU A 135 22.65 8.79 -6.54
CA LEU A 135 22.13 8.77 -7.91
C LEU A 135 22.23 7.38 -8.54
N VAL A 136 23.34 6.67 -8.34
CA VAL A 136 23.51 5.29 -8.83
C VAL A 136 22.48 4.36 -8.17
N VAL A 137 22.26 4.50 -6.86
CA VAL A 137 21.24 3.72 -6.15
C VAL A 137 19.83 4.08 -6.63
N ALA A 138 19.50 5.36 -6.79
CA ALA A 138 18.19 5.81 -7.25
C ALA A 138 17.88 5.34 -8.67
N THR A 139 18.83 5.47 -9.59
CA THR A 139 18.70 5.02 -10.98
C THR A 139 18.61 3.49 -11.05
N GLY A 140 19.43 2.77 -10.29
CA GLY A 140 19.38 1.32 -10.18
C GLY A 140 18.04 0.81 -9.65
N LEU A 141 17.53 1.42 -8.57
CA LEU A 141 16.22 1.08 -8.00
C LEU A 141 15.08 1.37 -8.98
N THR A 142 15.15 2.50 -9.69
CA THR A 142 14.13 2.89 -10.69
C THR A 142 14.13 1.93 -11.88
N ALA A 143 15.31 1.60 -12.41
CA ALA A 143 15.46 0.64 -13.49
C ALA A 143 14.96 -0.75 -13.07
N ALA A 144 15.35 -1.23 -11.89
CA ALA A 144 14.88 -2.50 -11.34
C ALA A 144 13.35 -2.51 -11.14
N ALA A 145 12.77 -1.41 -10.67
CA ALA A 145 11.33 -1.28 -10.50
C ALA A 145 10.59 -1.36 -11.85
N ILE A 146 11.08 -0.66 -12.88
CA ILE A 146 10.47 -0.67 -14.21
C ILE A 146 10.63 -2.04 -14.88
N VAL A 147 11.86 -2.54 -15.00
CA VAL A 147 12.15 -3.81 -15.67
C VAL A 147 11.48 -4.98 -14.96
N GLY A 148 11.53 -5.02 -13.63
CA GLY A 148 10.88 -6.08 -12.86
C GLY A 148 9.36 -6.12 -13.06
N LYS A 149 8.70 -4.96 -13.18
CA LYS A 149 7.26 -4.88 -13.41
C LYS A 149 6.87 -5.17 -14.86
N LEU A 150 7.68 -4.74 -15.82
CA LEU A 150 7.50 -5.13 -17.23
C LEU A 150 7.67 -6.65 -17.41
N ALA A 151 8.66 -7.26 -16.74
CA ALA A 151 8.87 -8.70 -16.75
C ALA A 151 7.71 -9.46 -16.09
N ALA A 152 7.14 -8.94 -14.98
CA ALA A 152 5.95 -9.51 -14.36
C ALA A 152 4.74 -9.51 -15.31
N GLY A 153 4.63 -8.51 -16.20
CA GLY A 153 3.62 -8.49 -17.26
C GLY A 153 3.71 -9.68 -18.23
N LEU A 154 4.87 -10.33 -18.36
CA LEU A 154 5.03 -11.53 -19.18
C LEU A 154 4.34 -12.77 -18.61
N ALA A 155 4.14 -12.81 -17.28
CA ALA A 155 3.40 -13.87 -16.60
C ALA A 155 1.88 -13.77 -16.81
N CYS A 156 1.39 -12.66 -17.39
CA CYS A 156 -0.03 -12.51 -17.71
C CYS A 156 -0.47 -13.32 -18.93
N SER A 157 -1.74 -13.72 -18.88
CA SER A 157 -2.42 -14.47 -19.94
C SER A 157 -2.23 -13.80 -21.32
N PRO A 158 -2.01 -14.58 -22.40
CA PRO A 158 -1.84 -14.06 -23.76
C PRO A 158 -3.03 -13.23 -24.28
N LYS A 159 -4.20 -13.35 -23.63
CA LYS A 159 -5.43 -12.62 -24.00
C LYS A 159 -5.40 -11.15 -23.57
N VAL A 160 -4.45 -10.75 -22.70
CA VAL A 160 -4.32 -9.40 -22.16
C VAL A 160 -3.05 -8.75 -22.71
N ASN A 161 -3.10 -7.44 -22.97
CA ASN A 161 -1.91 -6.71 -23.40
C ASN A 161 -0.89 -6.64 -22.25
N ARG A 162 0.12 -7.52 -22.31
CA ARG A 162 1.20 -7.66 -21.33
C ARG A 162 1.94 -6.34 -21.06
N LEU A 163 2.08 -5.50 -22.08
CA LEU A 163 2.77 -4.22 -21.98
C LEU A 163 1.95 -3.21 -21.16
N VAL A 164 0.64 -3.17 -21.38
CA VAL A 164 -0.30 -2.35 -20.61
C VAL A 164 -0.34 -2.80 -19.15
N VAL A 165 -0.35 -4.12 -18.89
CA VAL A 165 -0.30 -4.63 -17.51
C VAL A 165 1.03 -4.28 -16.84
N GLY A 166 2.15 -4.52 -17.53
CA GLY A 166 3.48 -4.20 -17.00
C GLY A 166 3.61 -2.72 -16.66
N ILE A 167 3.19 -1.82 -17.56
CA ILE A 167 3.21 -0.37 -17.35
C ILE A 167 2.24 0.04 -16.23
N GLY A 168 1.04 -0.53 -16.18
CA GLY A 168 0.06 -0.25 -15.13
C GLY A 168 0.53 -0.66 -13.73
N MET A 169 1.52 -1.55 -13.62
CA MET A 169 2.12 -1.98 -12.35
C MET A 169 3.41 -1.25 -11.98
N ILE A 170 3.91 -0.33 -12.83
CA ILE A 170 5.08 0.53 -12.55
C ILE A 170 4.86 1.47 -11.37
N PRO A 171 3.75 2.24 -11.27
CA PRO A 171 3.66 3.32 -10.31
C PRO A 171 3.71 2.73 -8.90
N ARG A 172 4.63 3.26 -8.10
CA ARG A 172 4.75 2.90 -6.69
C ARG A 172 3.94 3.91 -5.89
N GLY A 173 3.06 3.39 -5.03
CA GLY A 173 2.15 4.23 -4.25
C GLY A 173 2.67 4.60 -2.87
N GLU A 174 1.74 5.13 -2.09
CA GLU A 174 1.87 5.51 -0.68
C GLU A 174 2.50 4.44 0.22
N VAL A 175 2.18 3.16 -0.02
CA VAL A 175 2.65 2.05 0.82
C VAL A 175 4.18 1.98 0.83
N GLY A 176 4.84 2.21 -0.31
CA GLY A 176 6.30 2.24 -0.40
C GLY A 176 6.92 3.40 0.39
N LEU A 177 6.26 4.57 0.36
CA LEU A 177 6.67 5.75 1.12
C LEU A 177 6.54 5.53 2.63
N ILE A 178 5.47 4.87 3.07
CA ILE A 178 5.28 4.55 4.48
C ILE A 178 6.38 3.60 4.97
N PHE A 179 6.70 2.56 4.19
CA PHE A 179 7.78 1.63 4.55
C PHE A 179 9.14 2.31 4.68
N VAL A 180 9.49 3.21 3.76
CA VAL A 180 10.77 3.93 3.82
C VAL A 180 10.79 4.95 4.97
N SER A 181 9.66 5.59 5.28
CA SER A 181 9.50 6.49 6.44
C SER A 181 9.70 5.75 7.76
N VAL A 182 9.01 4.62 7.93
CA VAL A 182 9.17 3.79 9.14
C VAL A 182 10.60 3.26 9.23
N GLY A 183 11.19 2.83 8.12
CA GLY A 183 12.58 2.38 8.09
C GLY A 183 13.60 3.47 8.46
N LYS A 184 13.36 4.71 8.02
CA LYS A 184 14.18 5.86 8.41
C LYS A 184 14.01 6.20 9.89
N GLY A 185 12.78 6.17 10.41
CA GLY A 185 12.50 6.36 11.84
C GLY A 185 13.17 5.32 12.75
N LEU A 186 13.36 4.10 12.26
CA LEU A 186 14.09 3.03 12.94
C LEU A 186 15.62 3.10 12.72
N GLY A 187 16.14 4.09 11.99
CA GLY A 187 17.56 4.26 11.69
C GLY A 187 18.13 3.26 10.67
N ILE A 188 17.29 2.47 10.01
CA ILE A 188 17.70 1.42 9.05
C ILE A 188 17.97 2.03 7.68
N VAL A 189 17.18 3.04 7.33
CA VAL A 189 17.23 3.70 6.04
C VAL A 189 17.96 5.02 6.21
N THR A 190 19.07 5.19 5.47
CA THR A 190 19.80 6.45 5.44
C THR A 190 19.03 7.51 4.66
N ASP A 191 19.34 8.78 4.91
CA ASP A 191 18.72 9.91 4.18
C ASP A 191 18.88 9.81 2.66
N ALA A 192 20.00 9.25 2.20
CA ALA A 192 20.26 9.02 0.78
C ALA A 192 19.30 7.98 0.18
N VAL A 193 19.11 6.84 0.86
CA VAL A 193 18.19 5.78 0.40
C VAL A 193 16.74 6.27 0.48
N PHE A 194 16.39 7.00 1.54
CA PHE A 194 15.08 7.63 1.67
C PHE A 194 14.81 8.54 0.47
N SER A 195 15.71 9.49 0.20
CA SER A 195 15.58 10.45 -0.90
C SER A 195 15.50 9.73 -2.26
N ALA A 196 16.32 8.70 -2.47
CA ALA A 196 16.30 7.88 -3.68
C ALA A 196 14.95 7.16 -3.89
N VAL A 197 14.37 6.60 -2.84
CA VAL A 197 13.06 5.92 -2.92
C VAL A 197 11.93 6.91 -3.19
N VAL A 198 11.92 8.07 -2.52
CA VAL A 198 10.91 9.11 -2.80
C VAL A 198 11.02 9.62 -4.24
N MET A 199 12.23 9.84 -4.75
CA MET A 199 12.46 10.20 -6.16
C MET A 199 11.96 9.11 -7.12
N MET A 200 12.27 7.84 -6.86
CA MET A 200 11.76 6.72 -7.65
C MET A 200 10.23 6.68 -7.65
N VAL A 201 9.57 6.89 -6.51
CA VAL A 201 8.11 6.95 -6.40
C VAL A 201 7.55 8.11 -7.22
N MET A 202 8.10 9.32 -7.10
CA MET A 202 7.66 10.48 -7.88
C MET A 202 7.81 10.25 -9.38
N VAL A 203 8.98 9.79 -9.83
CA VAL A 203 9.29 9.55 -11.24
C VAL A 203 8.38 8.46 -11.82
N THR A 204 8.24 7.32 -11.14
CA THR A 204 7.38 6.22 -11.61
C THR A 204 5.90 6.62 -11.65
N THR A 205 5.43 7.43 -10.70
CA THR A 205 4.04 7.91 -10.65
C THR A 205 3.74 8.91 -11.77
N ILE A 206 4.64 9.86 -12.04
CA ILE A 206 4.46 10.87 -13.11
C ILE A 206 4.59 10.24 -14.49
N LEU A 207 5.51 9.29 -14.68
CA LEU A 207 5.75 8.66 -15.98
C LEU A 207 4.66 7.64 -16.36
N THR A 208 3.98 7.03 -15.41
CA THR A 208 3.02 5.96 -15.73
C THR A 208 1.83 6.43 -16.56
N PRO A 209 1.07 7.49 -16.21
CA PRO A 209 -0.10 7.92 -16.98
C PRO A 209 0.17 8.16 -18.48
N PRO A 210 1.22 8.90 -18.90
CA PRO A 210 1.50 9.08 -20.32
C PRO A 210 1.94 7.79 -21.00
N LEU A 211 2.77 6.96 -20.35
CA LEU A 211 3.19 5.66 -20.90
C LEU A 211 2.01 4.71 -21.06
N LEU A 212 1.08 4.70 -20.11
CA LEU A 212 -0.09 3.84 -20.14
C LEU A 212 -1.06 4.28 -21.24
N LYS A 213 -1.26 5.60 -21.43
CA LYS A 213 -2.06 6.14 -22.53
C LYS A 213 -1.53 5.69 -23.89
N ILE A 214 -0.22 5.85 -24.11
CA ILE A 214 0.44 5.42 -25.37
C ILE A 214 0.30 3.90 -25.56
N ALA A 215 0.50 3.11 -24.51
CA ALA A 215 0.40 1.65 -24.60
C ALA A 215 -1.03 1.15 -24.90
N LEU A 216 -2.05 1.86 -24.39
CA LEU A 216 -3.45 1.58 -24.68
C LEU A 216 -3.83 1.96 -26.11
N GLU A 217 -3.38 3.13 -26.59
CA GLU A 217 -3.59 3.56 -27.98
C GLU A 217 -2.91 2.59 -28.96
N TYR A 218 -1.67 2.18 -28.68
CA TYR A 218 -0.94 1.20 -29.48
C TYR A 218 -1.58 -0.20 -29.45
N GLY A 219 -2.11 -0.61 -28.28
CA GLY A 219 -2.86 -1.86 -28.12
C GLY A 219 -4.21 -1.86 -28.84
N GLY A 220 -4.89 -0.71 -28.90
CA GLY A 220 -6.12 -0.49 -29.66
C GLY A 220 -5.87 -0.57 -31.17
N ALA A 221 -4.82 0.09 -31.65
CA ALA A 221 -4.42 0.07 -33.07
C ALA A 221 -4.14 -1.36 -33.57
N LYS A 222 -3.39 -2.15 -32.80
CA LYS A 222 -3.07 -3.56 -33.15
C LYS A 222 -4.28 -4.48 -33.19
N ARG A 223 -5.33 -4.16 -32.43
CA ARG A 223 -6.58 -4.92 -32.36
C ARG A 223 -7.51 -4.57 -33.53
N MET A 224 -7.47 -3.32 -34.01
CA MET A 224 -8.15 -2.90 -35.23
C MET A 224 -7.47 -3.45 -36.49
N GLU A 225 -6.14 -3.50 -36.53
CA GLU A 225 -5.37 -4.11 -37.64
C GLU A 225 -5.65 -5.61 -37.79
N LYS A 226 -5.81 -6.35 -36.68
CA LYS A 226 -6.21 -7.77 -36.70
C LYS A 226 -7.70 -8.02 -37.01
N ALA A 227 -8.54 -7.00 -36.92
CA ALA A 227 -9.98 -7.08 -37.19
C ALA A 227 -10.35 -6.51 -38.57
N ALA A 228 -9.37 -5.98 -39.31
CA ALA A 228 -9.57 -5.58 -40.69
C ALA A 228 -9.74 -6.84 -41.58
N PRO A 229 -10.80 -6.89 -42.40
CA PRO A 229 -11.14 -8.04 -43.24
C PRO A 229 -10.14 -8.27 -44.39
#